data_AF-A0AAD8KPJ3-F1
#
_entry.id   AF-A0AAD8KPJ3-F1
#
_cell.length_a   1.000
_cell.length_b   1.000
_cell.length_c   1.000
_cell.angle_alpha   90.00
_cell.angle_beta   90.00
_cell.angle_gamma   90.00
#
_symmetry.space_group_name_H-M   'P 1'
#
loop_
_entity.id
_entity.type
_entity.pdbx_description
1 polymer ?
#
loop_
_entity_poly.entity_id
_entity_poly.type
_entity_poly.pdbx_seq_one_letter_code
_entity_poly.pdbx_strand_id
1 'polypeptide(L)'
;MEVDEEGMLIDELAFNLAVSEGEILGHLYAKGIKPDRGQKLDKEMVKMVCREYDVEVIDVGPTKIEEMAKKIEILDEEDLDNLQDQPPVLTIMGHVDHGKTTLLDYIRKSKVAASEAGGITQGLERIRFKCLLMALCSHVFFLTLLDMSCVPIIVAINKIDKEGALDRVMQVMQELSSNGCQPEDWGGDVPMVQISALTGKNVNDLLETTMLVAELQELKANPDRNAKGTIIEAGLDKSKGPVATFIVQNGTLKKGDVVVCGEAFGKIRALFDDAGKRVDDAGPSIPVQVIGLNNVPLAGDEFKVVDSPDIARERAKERAISLRDERILAKAGDGKITLSSFASAVTTGKNSGLDLHQLNIIMKVDLQGSIEAVKQALQKLPQDNVTLKFILQATGDVSTSDVDLAVASKAIIFGFSVKVSGSVKSYADNKGVEIRIYKVIYDLLDDMRAAMEGLLDPVEDQVPIGSADVRAVFRSGSGWIAGCMVTEGKVTQDCGVRIQRKGKTVLLAFLIL
;
A
#
# COMPACT_ATOMS: atom_id res chain seq x y z
N MET A 1 18.81 5.55 11.34
CA MET A 1 19.71 5.78 12.50
C MET A 1 19.69 7.25 12.86
N GLU A 2 19.49 7.59 14.12
CA GLU A 2 19.44 8.97 14.61
C GLU A 2 20.85 9.52 14.84
N VAL A 3 21.12 10.74 14.36
CA VAL A 3 22.42 11.41 14.53
C VAL A 3 22.19 12.87 14.92
N ASP A 4 22.73 13.25 16.07
CA ASP A 4 22.71 14.61 16.59
C ASP A 4 23.63 15.55 15.79
N GLU A 5 23.47 16.86 15.94
CA GLU A 5 24.31 17.86 15.26
C GLU A 5 25.79 17.78 15.65
N GLU A 6 26.11 17.25 16.84
CA GLU A 6 27.48 17.05 17.31
C GLU A 6 28.18 15.82 16.69
N GLY A 7 27.47 15.03 15.88
CA GLY A 7 28.00 13.79 15.31
C GLY A 7 27.98 12.60 16.28
N MET A 8 28.68 11.52 15.94
CA MET A 8 28.64 10.24 16.68
C MET A 8 30.04 9.65 16.84
N LEU A 9 30.32 8.96 17.96
CA LEU A 9 31.59 8.24 18.12
C LEU A 9 31.65 7.02 17.19
N ILE A 10 32.86 6.60 16.80
CA ILE A 10 33.07 5.45 15.91
C ILE A 10 32.51 4.17 16.55
N ASP A 11 32.69 4.04 17.86
CA ASP A 11 32.30 2.89 18.67
C ASP A 11 30.75 2.77 18.73
N GLU A 12 30.06 3.91 18.83
CA GLU A 12 28.59 4.01 18.79
C GLU A 12 28.05 3.74 17.39
N LEU A 13 28.75 4.24 16.36
CA LEU A 13 28.41 3.99 14.96
C LEU A 13 28.58 2.49 14.60
N ALA A 14 29.64 1.86 15.09
CA ALA A 14 29.90 0.43 14.95
C ALA A 14 28.78 -0.42 15.59
N PHE A 15 28.36 -0.03 16.79
CA PHE A 15 27.25 -0.67 17.49
C PHE A 15 25.93 -0.54 16.72
N ASN A 16 25.60 0.67 16.26
CA ASN A 16 24.34 0.95 15.56
C ASN A 16 24.25 0.31 14.16
N LEU A 17 25.39 0.13 13.49
CA LEU A 17 25.49 -0.53 12.19
C LEU A 17 25.78 -2.04 12.28
N ALA A 18 25.94 -2.57 13.50
CA ALA A 18 26.31 -3.98 13.76
C ALA A 18 27.57 -4.45 12.99
N VAL A 19 28.56 -3.56 12.84
CA VAL A 19 29.83 -3.81 12.14
C VAL A 19 31.01 -3.50 13.05
N SER A 20 32.21 -3.95 12.66
CA SER A 20 33.41 -3.69 13.44
C SER A 20 33.96 -2.28 13.22
N GLU A 21 34.54 -1.67 14.26
CA GLU A 21 35.22 -0.36 14.16
C GLU A 21 36.30 -0.35 13.06
N GLY A 22 36.96 -1.50 12.84
CA GLY A 22 37.98 -1.67 11.80
C GLY A 22 37.43 -1.53 10.38
N GLU A 23 36.18 -1.95 10.14
CA GLU A 23 35.52 -1.79 8.84
C GLU A 23 35.15 -0.32 8.59
N ILE A 24 34.59 0.35 9.60
CA ILE A 24 34.27 1.79 9.52
C ILE A 24 35.53 2.62 9.28
N LEU A 25 36.62 2.34 10.00
CA LEU A 25 37.91 2.99 9.78
C LEU A 25 38.47 2.69 8.37
N GLY A 26 38.30 1.46 7.88
CA GLY A 26 38.68 1.06 6.53
C GLY A 26 37.98 1.91 5.45
N HIS A 27 36.68 2.14 5.59
CA HIS A 27 35.90 2.98 4.67
C HIS A 27 36.33 4.46 4.73
N LEU A 28 36.57 5.00 5.93
CA LEU A 28 37.07 6.37 6.10
C LEU A 28 38.44 6.56 5.45
N TYR A 29 39.35 5.59 5.63
CA TYR A 29 40.66 5.62 4.98
C TYR A 29 40.61 5.50 3.46
N ALA A 30 39.70 4.66 2.92
CA ALA A 30 39.50 4.54 1.48
C ALA A 30 39.07 5.86 0.81
N LYS A 31 38.40 6.73 1.58
CA LYS A 31 37.98 8.08 1.16
C LYS A 31 38.97 9.18 1.56
N GLY A 32 40.14 8.81 2.07
CA GLY A 32 41.23 9.74 2.40
C GLY A 32 41.07 10.47 3.74
N ILE A 33 40.11 10.07 4.58
CA ILE A 33 39.82 10.69 5.87
C ILE A 33 40.53 9.88 6.96
N LYS A 34 41.35 10.55 7.79
CA LYS A 34 42.04 9.94 8.93
C LYS A 34 41.51 10.56 10.22
N PRO A 35 40.52 9.94 10.89
CA PRO A 35 40.06 10.42 12.18
C PRO A 35 41.11 10.16 13.27
N ASP A 36 41.28 11.10 14.19
CA ASP A 36 42.11 10.89 15.38
C ASP A 36 41.39 9.97 16.38
N ARG A 37 42.15 9.18 17.16
CA ARG A 37 41.57 8.22 18.11
C ARG A 37 40.64 8.93 19.12
N GLY A 38 39.37 8.50 19.15
CA GLY A 38 38.35 9.03 20.08
C GLY A 38 37.66 10.31 19.61
N GLN A 39 37.87 10.75 18.36
CA GLN A 39 37.17 11.89 17.79
C GLN A 39 35.75 11.48 17.34
N LYS A 40 34.75 12.32 17.68
CA LYS A 40 33.39 12.20 17.11
C LYS A 40 33.46 12.43 15.59
N LEU A 41 32.86 11.55 14.82
CA LEU A 41 32.66 11.75 13.39
C LEU A 41 31.56 12.79 13.20
N ASP A 42 31.80 13.77 12.33
CA ASP A 42 30.77 14.74 11.99
C ASP A 42 29.59 14.08 11.26
N LYS A 43 28.46 14.78 11.23
CA LYS A 43 27.21 14.30 10.64
C LYS A 43 27.35 13.92 9.17
N GLU A 44 28.21 14.62 8.42
CA GLU A 44 28.46 14.33 7.00
C GLU A 44 29.23 13.02 6.82
N MET A 45 30.23 12.77 7.66
CA MET A 45 30.99 11.52 7.71
C MET A 45 30.12 10.35 8.14
N VAL A 46 29.26 10.52 9.14
CA VAL A 46 28.32 9.47 9.57
C VAL A 46 27.35 9.12 8.44
N LYS A 47 26.72 10.11 7.79
CA LYS A 47 25.88 9.90 6.60
C LYS A 47 26.60 9.18 5.48
N MET A 48 27.87 9.51 5.27
CA MET A 48 28.69 8.90 4.24
C MET A 48 28.94 7.41 4.49
N VAL A 49 29.22 7.03 5.74
CA VAL A 49 29.41 5.62 6.12
C VAL A 49 28.07 4.87 6.04
N CYS A 50 26.99 5.42 6.58
CA CYS A 50 25.68 4.78 6.58
C CYS A 50 25.11 4.53 5.17
N ARG A 51 25.36 5.43 4.20
CA ARG A 51 24.99 5.24 2.78
C ARG A 51 25.63 4.01 2.14
N GLU A 52 26.79 3.59 2.62
CA GLU A 52 27.49 2.42 2.07
C GLU A 52 26.89 1.11 2.59
N TYR A 53 26.16 1.17 3.71
CA TYR A 53 25.44 0.07 4.32
C TYR A 53 23.92 0.13 4.10
N ASP A 54 23.45 1.00 3.19
CA ASP A 54 22.02 1.21 2.89
C ASP A 54 21.18 1.61 4.13
N VAL A 55 21.82 2.24 5.12
CA VAL A 55 21.16 2.74 6.33
C VAL A 55 20.82 4.21 6.17
N GLU A 56 19.53 4.54 6.19
CA GLU A 56 19.08 5.92 6.18
C GLU A 56 19.35 6.61 7.53
N VAL A 57 20.01 7.76 7.46
CA VAL A 57 20.30 8.62 8.62
C VAL A 57 19.21 9.66 8.75
N ILE A 58 18.57 9.66 9.92
CA ILE A 58 17.51 10.59 10.28
C ILE A 58 18.12 11.67 11.16
N ASP A 59 18.02 12.91 10.73
CA ASP A 59 18.57 14.05 11.46
C ASP A 59 17.71 14.35 12.70
N VAL A 60 18.31 14.29 13.89
CA VAL A 60 17.70 14.78 15.13
C VAL A 60 18.17 16.21 15.34
N GLY A 61 17.56 17.13 14.59
CA GLY A 61 17.61 18.55 14.90
C GLY A 61 16.32 18.97 15.62
N PRO A 62 16.32 20.08 16.38
CA PRO A 62 15.09 20.70 16.89
C PRO A 62 14.13 21.08 15.75
N THR A 63 14.62 21.07 14.50
CA THR A 63 13.86 21.25 13.28
C THR A 63 12.67 20.31 13.14
N LYS A 64 12.64 19.09 13.69
CA LYS A 64 11.41 18.28 13.57
C LYS A 64 10.26 18.82 14.41
N ILE A 65 10.55 19.31 15.62
CA ILE A 65 9.53 19.91 16.50
C ILE A 65 9.17 21.30 15.97
N GLU A 66 10.14 22.09 15.50
CA GLU A 66 9.86 23.40 14.91
C GLU A 66 9.22 23.35 13.52
N GLU A 67 9.51 22.35 12.67
CA GLU A 67 8.83 22.18 11.37
C GLU A 67 7.44 21.55 11.53
N MET A 68 7.25 20.68 12.53
CA MET A 68 5.90 20.22 12.91
C MET A 68 5.09 21.35 13.58
N ALA A 69 5.72 22.14 14.46
CA ALA A 69 5.10 23.34 15.04
C ALA A 69 4.83 24.42 13.98
N LYS A 70 5.71 24.60 12.98
CA LYS A 70 5.47 25.48 11.81
C LYS A 70 4.40 24.92 10.86
N LYS A 71 4.16 23.60 10.83
CA LYS A 71 2.98 23.03 10.16
C LYS A 71 1.68 23.24 10.94
N ILE A 72 1.77 23.44 12.26
CA ILE A 72 0.65 23.78 13.15
C ILE A 72 0.36 25.29 13.13
N GLU A 73 1.34 26.15 12.79
CA GLU A 73 1.12 27.57 12.50
C GLU A 73 0.46 27.78 11.12
N ILE A 74 -0.83 27.47 11.02
CA ILE A 74 -1.72 27.93 9.93
C ILE A 74 -2.30 29.33 10.25
N LEU A 75 -1.86 29.96 11.33
CA LEU A 75 -2.45 31.19 11.84
C LEU A 75 -1.52 32.35 11.50
N ASP A 76 -1.91 33.16 10.51
CA ASP A 76 -1.33 34.49 10.37
C ASP A 76 -1.73 35.31 11.63
N GLU A 77 -0.91 36.26 12.10
CA GLU A 77 -1.23 37.05 13.32
C GLU A 77 -2.61 37.74 13.24
N GLU A 78 -3.12 37.97 12.02
CA GLU A 78 -4.44 38.52 11.71
C GLU A 78 -5.61 37.53 11.92
N ASP A 79 -5.34 36.23 12.06
CA ASP A 79 -6.34 35.17 12.22
C ASP A 79 -6.74 34.93 13.68
N LEU A 80 -5.94 35.38 14.66
CA LEU A 80 -6.14 35.11 16.08
C LEU A 80 -7.52 35.55 16.59
N ASP A 81 -8.05 36.64 16.05
CA ASP A 81 -9.33 37.22 16.46
C ASP A 81 -10.56 36.50 15.87
N ASN A 82 -10.38 35.72 14.79
CA ASN A 82 -11.47 35.05 14.06
C ASN A 82 -11.45 33.52 14.21
N LEU A 83 -10.63 33.00 15.13
CA LEU A 83 -10.57 31.57 15.44
C LEU A 83 -11.87 31.11 16.12
N GLN A 84 -12.45 30.04 15.58
CA GLN A 84 -13.62 29.38 16.13
C GLN A 84 -13.29 27.94 16.50
N ASP A 85 -13.97 27.44 17.53
CA ASP A 85 -13.89 26.04 17.93
C ASP A 85 -14.32 25.12 16.79
N GLN A 86 -13.47 24.15 16.49
CA GLN A 86 -13.68 23.22 15.38
C GLN A 86 -14.02 21.81 15.88
N PRO A 87 -15.02 21.13 15.28
CA PRO A 87 -15.27 19.71 15.54
C PRO A 87 -14.03 18.86 15.29
N PRO A 88 -13.65 17.94 16.19
CA PRO A 88 -12.50 17.07 15.97
C PRO A 88 -12.76 16.08 14.83
N VAL A 89 -11.71 15.80 14.06
CA VAL A 89 -11.70 14.73 13.06
C VAL A 89 -11.01 13.52 13.68
N LEU A 90 -11.74 12.42 13.76
CA LEU A 90 -11.36 11.16 14.38
C LEU A 90 -11.16 10.11 13.31
N THR A 91 -10.06 9.38 13.38
CA THR A 91 -9.81 8.23 12.51
C THR A 91 -9.78 6.95 13.33
N ILE A 92 -10.64 5.99 13.00
CA ILE A 92 -10.64 4.66 13.60
C ILE A 92 -9.76 3.75 12.76
N MET A 93 -8.73 3.21 13.42
CA MET A 93 -7.76 2.29 12.84
C MET A 93 -7.76 0.97 13.62
N GLY A 94 -7.30 -0.10 12.97
CA GLY A 94 -7.17 -1.42 13.59
C GLY A 94 -7.21 -2.54 12.56
N HIS A 95 -6.77 -3.74 12.93
CA HIS A 95 -6.71 -4.88 12.00
C HIS A 95 -8.10 -5.30 11.47
N VAL A 96 -8.12 -6.12 10.41
CA VAL A 96 -9.37 -6.67 9.84
C VAL A 96 -10.11 -7.47 10.92
N ASP A 97 -11.45 -7.42 10.89
CA ASP A 97 -12.35 -8.05 11.86
C ASP A 97 -12.24 -7.58 13.32
N HIS A 98 -11.59 -6.44 13.58
CA HIS A 98 -11.59 -5.83 14.91
C HIS A 98 -12.89 -5.07 15.25
N GLY A 99 -13.88 -5.08 14.36
CA GLY A 99 -15.21 -4.49 14.59
C GLY A 99 -15.26 -2.97 14.42
N LYS A 100 -14.38 -2.38 13.59
CA LYS A 100 -14.36 -0.95 13.26
C LYS A 100 -15.70 -0.49 12.68
N THR A 101 -16.18 -1.18 11.66
CA THR A 101 -17.45 -0.91 10.98
C THR A 101 -18.64 -1.12 11.91
N THR A 102 -18.59 -2.14 12.76
CA THR A 102 -19.62 -2.40 13.77
C THR A 102 -19.71 -1.27 14.80
N LEU A 103 -18.57 -0.72 15.23
CA LEU A 103 -18.53 0.44 16.12
C LEU A 103 -19.13 1.68 15.44
N LEU A 104 -18.80 1.91 14.17
CA LEU A 104 -19.39 3.00 13.39
C LEU A 104 -20.91 2.83 13.24
N ASP A 105 -21.38 1.63 12.94
CA ASP A 105 -22.81 1.34 12.83
C ASP A 105 -23.58 1.63 14.11
N TYR A 106 -23.02 1.25 15.24
CA TYR A 106 -23.60 1.56 16.54
C TYR A 106 -23.71 3.07 16.76
N ILE A 107 -22.64 3.83 16.49
CA ILE A 107 -22.62 5.29 16.63
C ILE A 107 -23.62 5.96 15.68
N ARG A 108 -23.74 5.48 14.44
CA ARG A 108 -24.66 6.00 13.41
C ARG A 108 -26.11 5.60 13.63
N LYS A 109 -26.38 4.61 14.48
CA LYS A 109 -27.67 3.89 14.52
C LYS A 109 -28.06 3.36 13.13
N SER A 110 -27.07 2.94 12.34
CA SER A 110 -27.23 2.34 11.01
C SER A 110 -26.78 0.87 11.01
N LYS A 111 -27.04 0.15 9.91
CA LYS A 111 -26.60 -1.24 9.72
C LYS A 111 -25.90 -1.42 8.38
N VAL A 112 -24.78 -0.72 8.21
CA VAL A 112 -23.96 -0.72 7.00
C VAL A 112 -23.07 -1.96 6.93
N ALA A 113 -22.53 -2.45 8.06
CA ALA A 113 -21.71 -3.67 8.13
C ALA A 113 -22.44 -4.91 7.61
N ALA A 114 -23.78 -4.94 7.71
CA ALA A 114 -24.61 -6.03 7.16
C ALA A 114 -24.80 -5.95 5.63
N SER A 115 -24.51 -4.79 5.03
CA SER A 115 -24.70 -4.51 3.59
C SER A 115 -23.39 -4.45 2.78
N GLU A 116 -22.23 -4.42 3.45
CA GLU A 116 -20.91 -4.48 2.82
C GLU A 116 -20.62 -5.87 2.24
N ALA A 117 -20.09 -5.90 1.01
CA ALA A 117 -19.74 -7.16 0.35
C ALA A 117 -18.57 -7.84 1.08
N GLY A 118 -18.83 -9.03 1.64
CA GLY A 118 -17.83 -9.79 2.39
C GLY A 118 -17.61 -9.32 3.83
N GLY A 119 -18.43 -8.38 4.35
CA GLY A 119 -18.35 -7.92 5.74
C GLY A 119 -17.09 -7.10 6.09
N ILE A 120 -16.39 -6.58 5.06
CA ILE A 120 -15.20 -5.74 5.21
C ILE A 120 -15.43 -4.37 4.58
N THR A 121 -14.97 -3.32 5.26
CA THR A 121 -15.00 -1.95 4.75
C THR A 121 -13.90 -1.79 3.72
N GLN A 122 -14.24 -1.44 2.48
CA GLN A 122 -13.27 -1.34 1.37
C GLN A 122 -13.04 0.11 0.89
N GLY A 123 -13.70 1.07 1.54
CA GLY A 123 -13.56 2.52 1.29
C GLY A 123 -13.56 3.32 2.59
N LEU A 124 -13.25 4.61 2.50
CA LEU A 124 -13.24 5.56 3.60
C LEU A 124 -14.65 6.08 3.87
N GLU A 125 -15.30 5.53 4.90
CA GLU A 125 -16.61 6.01 5.33
C GLU A 125 -16.51 7.26 6.20
N ARG A 126 -17.50 8.15 6.10
CA ARG A 126 -17.54 9.45 6.80
C ARG A 126 -18.85 9.62 7.55
N ILE A 127 -18.78 10.25 8.72
CA ILE A 127 -19.95 10.44 9.60
C ILE A 127 -19.93 11.82 10.22
N ARG A 128 -21.09 12.49 10.21
CA ARG A 128 -21.33 13.70 11.00
C ARG A 128 -21.96 13.35 12.36
N PHE A 129 -21.15 13.29 13.40
CA PHE A 129 -21.59 13.54 14.78
C PHE A 129 -21.01 14.91 15.21
N LYS A 130 -21.06 15.32 16.49
CA LYS A 130 -20.26 16.48 16.95
C LYS A 130 -18.75 16.37 16.63
N CYS A 131 -18.31 15.20 16.12
CA CYS A 131 -16.98 14.89 15.60
C CYS A 131 -17.13 14.19 14.22
N LEU A 132 -16.14 14.33 13.34
CA LEU A 132 -16.08 13.61 12.07
C LEU A 132 -15.36 12.27 12.26
N LEU A 133 -16.01 11.12 12.03
CA LEU A 133 -15.35 9.81 12.11
C LEU A 133 -14.98 9.26 10.73
N MET A 134 -13.78 8.70 10.61
CA MET A 134 -13.29 7.99 9.43
C MET A 134 -12.81 6.59 9.77
N ALA A 135 -13.33 5.57 9.07
CA ALA A 135 -12.77 4.23 9.16
C ALA A 135 -11.84 3.96 7.98
N LEU A 136 -10.59 3.62 8.29
CA LEU A 136 -9.64 3.08 7.33
C LEU A 136 -9.61 1.55 7.44
N CYS A 137 -9.59 0.86 6.30
CA CYS A 137 -9.32 -0.56 6.27
C CYS A 137 -7.82 -0.81 6.12
N SER A 138 -7.15 -1.21 7.19
CA SER A 138 -5.73 -1.52 7.16
C SER A 138 -5.49 -2.96 6.73
N HIS A 139 -4.64 -3.12 5.71
CA HIS A 139 -3.75 -4.27 5.62
C HIS A 139 -2.26 -3.91 5.81
N VAL A 140 -1.85 -2.63 5.77
CA VAL A 140 -0.45 -2.22 6.02
C VAL A 140 -0.30 -0.73 6.43
N PHE A 141 -1.05 -0.25 7.44
CA PHE A 141 -0.90 1.16 7.90
C PHE A 141 -0.65 1.31 9.41
N PHE A 142 -0.55 0.21 10.15
CA PHE A 142 -0.49 0.28 11.61
C PHE A 142 0.90 0.66 12.16
N LEU A 143 1.98 0.28 11.46
CA LEU A 143 3.36 0.50 11.94
C LEU A 143 3.93 1.86 11.53
N THR A 144 3.53 2.43 10.39
CA THR A 144 4.07 3.72 9.91
C THR A 144 3.45 4.94 10.59
N LEU A 145 2.31 4.79 11.28
CA LEU A 145 1.63 5.90 11.95
C LEU A 145 2.02 6.06 13.43
N LEU A 146 2.59 5.03 14.07
CA LEU A 146 3.12 5.16 15.44
C LEU A 146 4.38 6.02 15.51
N ASP A 147 5.08 6.19 14.38
CA ASP A 147 6.20 7.16 14.25
C ASP A 147 5.72 8.60 13.99
N MET A 148 4.42 8.84 13.81
CA MET A 148 3.85 10.18 13.63
C MET A 148 3.44 10.73 14.99
N SER A 149 4.44 11.21 15.73
CA SER A 149 4.41 11.80 17.09
C SER A 149 3.55 13.07 17.27
N CYS A 150 2.52 13.29 16.44
CA CYS A 150 1.74 14.54 16.41
C CYS A 150 0.21 14.33 16.46
N VAL A 151 -0.28 13.10 16.61
CA VAL A 151 -1.74 12.84 16.75
C VAL A 151 -2.02 12.16 18.10
N PRO A 152 -2.88 12.72 18.96
CA PRO A 152 -3.27 12.07 20.21
C PRO A 152 -4.04 10.78 19.92
N ILE A 153 -3.64 9.70 20.60
CA ILE A 153 -4.16 8.34 20.37
C ILE A 153 -5.09 7.97 21.52
N ILE A 154 -6.24 7.37 21.19
CA ILE A 154 -7.17 6.75 22.13
C ILE A 154 -7.34 5.30 21.72
N VAL A 155 -7.14 4.37 22.67
CA VAL A 155 -7.23 2.94 22.38
C VAL A 155 -8.59 2.41 22.84
N ALA A 156 -9.34 1.85 21.90
CA ALA A 156 -10.58 1.14 22.19
C ALA A 156 -10.36 -0.38 22.16
N ILE A 157 -10.39 -1.03 23.32
CA ILE A 157 -10.23 -2.50 23.43
C ILE A 157 -11.61 -3.14 23.23
N ASN A 158 -11.83 -3.71 22.05
CA ASN A 158 -13.14 -4.24 21.64
C ASN A 158 -13.37 -5.72 22.04
N LYS A 159 -14.61 -6.20 21.92
CA LYS A 159 -15.07 -7.59 22.14
C LYS A 159 -15.04 -8.05 23.61
N ILE A 160 -15.33 -7.15 24.56
CA ILE A 160 -15.43 -7.50 25.99
C ILE A 160 -16.62 -8.42 26.34
N ASP A 161 -17.52 -8.64 25.39
CA ASP A 161 -18.65 -9.57 25.50
C ASP A 161 -18.25 -11.05 25.41
N LYS A 162 -17.04 -11.37 24.96
CA LYS A 162 -16.59 -12.76 24.80
C LYS A 162 -16.09 -13.36 26.11
N GLU A 163 -16.32 -14.67 26.31
CA GLU A 163 -15.76 -15.42 27.43
C GLU A 163 -14.22 -15.32 27.47
N GLY A 164 -13.63 -15.08 28.64
CA GLY A 164 -12.19 -14.82 28.76
C GLY A 164 -11.72 -13.47 28.19
N ALA A 165 -12.60 -12.46 28.09
CA ALA A 165 -12.22 -11.12 27.66
C ALA A 165 -11.27 -10.41 28.63
N LEU A 166 -11.45 -10.58 29.94
CA LEU A 166 -10.65 -9.91 30.98
C LEU A 166 -9.15 -10.23 30.86
N ASP A 167 -8.80 -11.50 30.66
CA ASP A 167 -7.41 -11.93 30.49
C ASP A 167 -6.81 -11.36 29.19
N ARG A 168 -7.61 -11.27 28.12
CA ARG A 168 -7.18 -10.70 26.83
C ARG A 168 -6.99 -9.20 26.89
N VAL A 169 -7.83 -8.47 27.62
CA VAL A 169 -7.67 -7.03 27.83
C VAL A 169 -6.30 -6.77 28.47
N MET A 170 -5.95 -7.54 29.52
CA MET A 170 -4.68 -7.36 30.21
C MET A 170 -3.47 -7.69 29.31
N GLN A 171 -3.58 -8.73 28.47
CA GLN A 171 -2.55 -9.05 27.46
C GLN A 171 -2.38 -7.91 26.45
N VAL A 172 -3.48 -7.37 25.92
CA VAL A 172 -3.44 -6.26 24.96
C VAL A 172 -2.82 -5.01 25.57
N MET A 173 -3.16 -4.66 26.81
CA MET A 173 -2.55 -3.51 27.51
C MET A 173 -1.05 -3.70 27.71
N GLN A 174 -0.60 -4.92 28.03
CA GLN A 174 0.81 -5.25 28.18
C GLN A 174 1.57 -5.18 26.84
N GLU A 175 0.99 -5.73 25.76
CA GLU A 175 1.56 -5.65 24.42
C GLU A 175 1.65 -4.21 23.92
N LEU A 176 0.61 -3.40 24.11
CA LEU A 176 0.61 -1.99 23.72
C LEU A 176 1.65 -1.18 24.49
N SER A 177 1.76 -1.43 25.81
CA SER A 177 2.79 -0.80 26.64
C SER A 177 4.20 -1.15 26.15
N SER A 178 4.45 -2.42 25.76
CA SER A 178 5.74 -2.83 25.18
C SER A 178 6.07 -2.16 23.83
N ASN A 179 5.06 -1.65 23.13
CA ASN A 179 5.20 -0.94 21.85
C ASN A 179 5.11 0.59 22.02
N GLY A 180 5.28 1.11 23.24
CA GLY A 180 5.35 2.56 23.50
C GLY A 180 4.01 3.25 23.74
N CYS A 181 2.88 2.52 23.83
CA CYS A 181 1.58 3.08 24.16
C CYS A 181 1.21 2.73 25.61
N GLN A 182 1.59 3.58 26.55
CA GLN A 182 1.40 3.28 27.97
C GLN A 182 -0.01 3.70 28.46
N PRO A 183 -0.76 2.80 29.13
CA PRO A 183 -2.10 3.12 29.62
C PRO A 183 -2.08 4.19 30.73
N GLU A 184 -3.06 5.09 30.75
CA GLU A 184 -3.26 6.08 31.84
C GLU A 184 -3.34 5.41 33.22
N ASP A 185 -4.00 4.25 33.33
CA ASP A 185 -4.09 3.47 34.57
C ASP A 185 -2.70 3.06 35.13
N TRP A 186 -1.69 2.98 34.27
CA TRP A 186 -0.31 2.61 34.60
C TRP A 186 0.64 3.81 34.59
N GLY A 187 0.08 5.03 34.66
CA GLY A 187 0.83 6.29 34.66
C GLY A 187 1.34 6.73 33.28
N GLY A 188 0.75 6.21 32.20
CA GLY A 188 1.00 6.66 30.83
C GLY A 188 0.10 7.82 30.40
N ASP A 189 0.13 8.11 29.10
CA ASP A 189 -0.55 9.23 28.43
C ASP A 189 -1.64 8.78 27.44
N VAL A 190 -1.84 7.48 27.26
CA VAL A 190 -2.80 6.92 26.31
C VAL A 190 -4.07 6.44 27.03
N PRO A 191 -5.23 7.11 26.83
CA PRO A 191 -6.49 6.64 27.37
C PRO A 191 -6.90 5.32 26.71
N MET A 192 -7.18 4.31 27.53
CA MET A 192 -7.60 2.98 27.06
C MET A 192 -9.01 2.66 27.55
N VAL A 193 -9.97 2.57 26.63
CA VAL A 193 -11.39 2.32 26.94
C VAL A 193 -11.80 0.93 26.48
N GLN A 194 -12.31 0.13 27.40
CA GLN A 194 -12.81 -1.22 27.14
C GLN A 194 -14.25 -1.15 26.62
N ILE A 195 -14.52 -1.65 25.41
CA ILE A 195 -15.82 -1.54 24.73
C ILE A 195 -16.32 -2.87 24.18
N SER A 196 -17.63 -2.97 23.97
CA SER A 196 -18.22 -4.00 23.11
C SER A 196 -19.04 -3.31 22.02
N ALA A 197 -18.50 -3.30 20.79
CA ALA A 197 -19.18 -2.73 19.63
C ALA A 197 -20.50 -3.46 19.29
N LEU A 198 -20.62 -4.75 19.67
CA LEU A 198 -21.83 -5.53 19.40
C LEU A 198 -22.97 -5.19 20.37
N THR A 199 -22.66 -5.09 21.66
CA THR A 199 -23.66 -4.80 22.70
C THR A 199 -23.85 -3.31 22.95
N GLY A 200 -22.91 -2.47 22.49
CA GLY A 200 -22.88 -1.03 22.76
C GLY A 200 -22.30 -0.66 24.12
N LYS A 201 -21.81 -1.64 24.90
CA LYS A 201 -21.27 -1.40 26.24
C LYS A 201 -20.04 -0.50 26.18
N ASN A 202 -20.04 0.55 27.03
CA ASN A 202 -18.97 1.55 27.19
C ASN A 202 -18.63 2.36 25.92
N VAL A 203 -19.47 2.32 24.88
CA VAL A 203 -19.25 3.16 23.69
C VAL A 203 -19.47 4.64 24.00
N ASN A 204 -20.39 4.96 24.92
CA ASN A 204 -20.57 6.34 25.39
C ASN A 204 -19.32 6.84 26.13
N ASP A 205 -18.75 6.01 27.01
CA ASP A 205 -17.53 6.33 27.74
C ASP A 205 -16.38 6.63 26.77
N LEU A 206 -16.24 5.82 25.69
CA LEU A 206 -15.25 6.08 24.64
C LEU A 206 -15.47 7.45 23.97
N LEU A 207 -16.73 7.81 23.68
CA LEU A 207 -17.05 9.11 23.06
C LEU A 207 -16.77 10.27 24.02
N GLU A 208 -17.07 10.11 25.31
CA GLU A 208 -16.78 11.11 26.35
C GLU A 208 -15.27 11.32 26.50
N THR A 209 -14.48 10.24 26.61
CA THR A 209 -13.00 10.32 26.62
C THR A 209 -12.48 11.00 25.36
N THR A 210 -13.06 10.69 24.20
CA THR A 210 -12.65 11.31 22.94
C THR A 210 -12.95 12.81 22.89
N MET A 211 -14.09 13.25 23.42
CA MET A 211 -14.40 14.67 23.53
C MET A 211 -13.46 15.38 24.50
N LEU A 212 -13.12 14.75 25.63
CA LEU A 212 -12.18 15.32 26.61
C LEU A 212 -10.79 15.53 26.01
N VAL A 213 -10.26 14.51 25.31
CA VAL A 213 -8.97 14.63 24.62
C VAL A 213 -9.02 15.72 23.55
N ALA A 214 -10.12 15.83 22.80
CA ALA A 214 -10.27 16.88 21.79
C ALA A 214 -10.35 18.30 22.40
N GLU A 215 -11.00 18.47 23.55
CA GLU A 215 -11.06 19.75 24.27
C GLU A 215 -9.66 20.18 24.74
N LEU A 216 -8.83 19.23 25.21
CA LEU A 216 -7.44 19.50 25.59
C LEU A 216 -6.55 19.94 24.41
N GLN A 217 -6.92 19.61 23.16
CA GLN A 217 -6.16 19.99 21.97
C GLN A 217 -6.50 21.39 21.46
N GLU A 218 -7.50 22.08 22.03
CA GLU A 218 -7.94 23.42 21.61
C GLU A 218 -8.06 23.59 20.09
N LEU A 219 -8.76 22.65 19.43
CA LEU A 219 -8.88 22.66 17.96
C LEU A 219 -9.60 23.91 17.46
N LYS A 220 -8.89 24.74 16.70
CA LYS A 220 -9.38 26.02 16.17
C LYS A 220 -9.23 26.09 14.66
N ALA A 221 -10.21 26.72 14.00
CA ALA A 221 -10.12 27.09 12.58
C ALA A 221 -10.74 28.46 12.30
N ASN A 222 -10.32 29.08 11.20
CA ASN A 222 -10.86 30.35 10.73
C ASN A 222 -11.80 30.12 9.52
N PRO A 223 -13.13 30.20 9.69
CA PRO A 223 -14.07 29.98 8.60
C PRO A 223 -14.08 31.08 7.53
N ASP A 224 -13.52 32.25 7.81
CA ASP A 224 -13.58 33.43 6.92
C ASP A 224 -12.49 33.44 5.84
N ARG A 225 -11.51 32.54 5.92
CA ARG A 225 -10.46 32.39 4.91
C ARG A 225 -10.94 31.62 3.67
N ASN A 226 -10.12 31.68 2.63
CA ASN A 226 -10.23 30.79 1.49
C ASN A 226 -10.09 29.33 1.92
N ALA A 227 -10.97 28.48 1.41
CA ALA A 227 -11.01 27.10 1.84
C ALA A 227 -9.71 26.35 1.47
N LYS A 228 -9.12 25.71 2.46
CA LYS A 228 -8.01 24.77 2.33
C LYS A 228 -8.40 23.46 3.00
N GLY A 229 -7.92 22.36 2.45
CA GLY A 229 -8.06 21.07 3.12
C GLY A 229 -7.47 19.93 2.33
N THR A 230 -7.97 18.73 2.59
CA THR A 230 -7.41 17.49 2.04
C THR A 230 -8.48 16.64 1.39
N ILE A 231 -8.09 15.93 0.32
CA ILE A 231 -8.93 14.97 -0.38
C ILE A 231 -8.76 13.63 0.29
N ILE A 232 -9.87 12.97 0.60
CA ILE A 232 -9.81 11.63 1.23
C ILE A 232 -10.07 10.56 0.19
N GLU A 233 -11.02 10.81 -0.69
CA GLU A 233 -11.43 9.88 -1.72
C GLU A 233 -11.73 10.62 -3.00
N ALA A 234 -11.43 9.95 -4.11
CA ALA A 234 -11.72 10.45 -5.44
C ALA A 234 -12.07 9.27 -6.34
N GLY A 235 -12.98 9.50 -7.28
CA GLY A 235 -13.43 8.48 -8.22
C GLY A 235 -14.09 9.12 -9.44
N LEU A 236 -14.50 8.26 -10.36
CA LEU A 236 -15.16 8.69 -11.59
C LEU A 236 -16.60 8.14 -11.62
N ASP A 237 -17.58 9.03 -11.58
CA ASP A 237 -18.99 8.69 -11.72
C ASP A 237 -19.47 8.99 -13.15
N LYS A 238 -20.23 8.06 -13.74
CA LYS A 238 -20.74 8.20 -15.13
C LYS A 238 -21.63 9.42 -15.35
N SER A 239 -22.46 9.74 -14.36
CA SER A 239 -23.48 10.78 -14.45
C SER A 239 -22.94 12.13 -13.99
N LYS A 240 -22.04 12.13 -13.02
CA LYS A 240 -21.51 13.34 -12.38
C LYS A 240 -20.14 13.77 -12.91
N GLY A 241 -19.41 12.86 -13.56
CA GLY A 241 -18.01 13.06 -13.94
C GLY A 241 -17.07 12.80 -12.76
N PRO A 242 -15.89 13.46 -12.73
CA PRO A 242 -14.98 13.36 -11.60
C PRO A 242 -15.65 13.82 -10.31
N VAL A 243 -15.67 12.93 -9.32
CA VAL A 243 -16.17 13.19 -7.99
C VAL A 243 -15.03 13.01 -7.00
N ALA A 244 -14.94 13.91 -6.05
CA ALA A 244 -13.95 13.81 -5.01
C ALA A 244 -14.55 14.34 -3.72
N THR A 245 -14.15 13.75 -2.62
CA THR A 245 -14.76 14.00 -1.34
C THR A 245 -13.70 14.68 -0.47
N PHE A 246 -13.96 15.92 -0.08
CA PHE A 246 -13.01 16.84 0.54
C PHE A 246 -13.27 16.89 2.05
N ILE A 247 -12.24 17.13 2.87
CA ILE A 247 -12.39 17.68 4.22
C ILE A 247 -11.88 19.11 4.17
N VAL A 248 -12.72 20.06 4.53
CA VAL A 248 -12.28 21.44 4.73
C VAL A 248 -11.56 21.52 6.07
N GLN A 249 -10.30 21.94 6.07
CA GLN A 249 -9.51 22.13 7.29
C GLN A 249 -9.60 23.58 7.78
N ASN A 250 -9.56 24.54 6.85
CA ASN A 250 -9.66 25.96 7.15
C ASN A 250 -10.48 26.66 6.07
N GLY A 251 -11.13 27.78 6.42
CA GLY A 251 -12.02 28.52 5.53
C GLY A 251 -13.36 27.85 5.26
N THR A 252 -14.16 28.45 4.38
CA THR A 252 -15.47 27.93 3.97
C THR A 252 -15.49 27.67 2.46
N LEU A 253 -15.75 26.43 2.07
CA LEU A 253 -15.87 26.03 0.67
C LEU A 253 -17.30 26.27 0.17
N LYS A 254 -17.45 27.01 -0.93
CA LYS A 254 -18.76 27.37 -1.47
C LYS A 254 -18.94 26.85 -2.89
N LYS A 255 -20.21 26.66 -3.25
CA LYS A 255 -20.58 26.36 -4.63
C LYS A 255 -20.18 27.54 -5.53
N GLY A 256 -19.43 27.22 -6.59
CA GLY A 256 -18.91 28.20 -7.54
C GLY A 256 -17.46 28.58 -7.30
N ASP A 257 -16.85 28.15 -6.20
CA ASP A 257 -15.42 28.36 -5.97
C ASP A 257 -14.58 27.63 -7.01
N VAL A 258 -13.42 28.19 -7.31
CA VAL A 258 -12.41 27.55 -8.15
C VAL A 258 -11.39 26.89 -7.24
N VAL A 259 -11.23 25.58 -7.40
CA VAL A 259 -10.30 24.78 -6.60
C VAL A 259 -9.19 24.21 -7.46
N VAL A 260 -8.01 24.11 -6.85
CA VAL A 260 -6.87 23.35 -7.36
C VAL A 260 -6.49 22.29 -6.34
N CYS A 261 -6.31 21.06 -6.80
CA CYS A 261 -5.96 19.89 -6.01
C CYS A 261 -5.02 18.99 -6.80
N GLY A 262 -3.73 19.01 -6.45
CA GLY A 262 -2.70 18.30 -7.21
C GLY A 262 -2.69 18.73 -8.69
N GLU A 263 -2.89 17.75 -9.58
CA GLU A 263 -2.99 17.96 -11.04
C GLU A 263 -4.42 18.32 -11.51
N ALA A 264 -5.42 18.14 -10.64
CA ALA A 264 -6.82 18.42 -10.95
C ALA A 264 -7.19 19.85 -10.53
N PHE A 265 -8.06 20.48 -11.32
CA PHE A 265 -8.60 21.79 -11.03
C PHE A 265 -10.00 21.93 -11.62
N GLY A 266 -10.79 22.85 -11.09
CA GLY A 266 -12.11 23.10 -11.64
C GLY A 266 -12.95 24.04 -10.80
N LYS A 267 -14.11 24.39 -11.34
CA LYS A 267 -15.12 25.17 -10.64
C LYS A 267 -16.13 24.23 -9.99
N ILE A 268 -16.41 24.44 -8.71
CA ILE A 268 -17.38 23.63 -7.97
C ILE A 268 -18.78 23.86 -8.54
N ARG A 269 -19.35 22.80 -9.13
CA ARG A 269 -20.71 22.81 -9.70
C ARG A 269 -21.75 22.49 -8.64
N ALA A 270 -21.43 21.58 -7.72
CA ALA A 270 -22.31 21.17 -6.65
C ALA A 270 -21.51 20.56 -5.50
N LEU A 271 -22.03 20.75 -4.29
CA LEU A 271 -21.57 20.12 -3.06
C LEU A 271 -22.68 19.22 -2.52
N PHE A 272 -22.29 18.07 -1.97
CA PHE A 272 -23.20 17.15 -1.28
C PHE A 272 -22.62 16.77 0.07
N ASP A 273 -23.48 16.65 1.07
CA ASP A 273 -23.09 16.14 2.39
C ASP A 273 -22.95 14.61 2.38
N ASP A 274 -22.59 14.04 3.53
CA ASP A 274 -22.45 12.59 3.77
C ASP A 274 -23.77 11.83 3.63
N ALA A 275 -24.92 12.51 3.80
CA ALA A 275 -26.24 11.96 3.57
C ALA A 275 -26.67 12.02 2.09
N GLY A 276 -25.86 12.60 1.21
CA GLY A 276 -26.15 12.76 -0.22
C GLY A 276 -27.11 13.92 -0.53
N LYS A 277 -27.40 14.80 0.44
CA LYS A 277 -28.19 16.01 0.24
C LYS A 277 -27.30 17.13 -0.28
N ARG A 278 -27.85 17.98 -1.15
CA ARG A 278 -27.15 19.15 -1.66
C ARG A 278 -26.97 20.21 -0.58
N VAL A 279 -25.78 20.77 -0.52
CA VAL A 279 -25.39 21.90 0.33
C VAL A 279 -24.78 23.01 -0.52
N ASP A 280 -24.87 24.26 -0.08
CA ASP A 280 -24.33 25.42 -0.80
C ASP A 280 -22.94 25.85 -0.29
N ASP A 281 -22.66 25.55 0.99
CA ASP A 281 -21.43 25.87 1.70
C ASP A 281 -20.99 24.73 2.62
N ALA A 282 -19.69 24.67 2.90
CA ALA A 282 -19.06 23.71 3.80
C ALA A 282 -17.94 24.39 4.58
N GLY A 283 -18.14 24.54 5.89
CA GLY A 283 -17.15 25.07 6.81
C GLY A 283 -16.09 24.04 7.25
N PRO A 284 -15.17 24.43 8.15
CA PRO A 284 -14.12 23.57 8.68
C PRO A 284 -14.65 22.28 9.32
N SER A 285 -13.89 21.18 9.19
CA SER A 285 -14.23 19.82 9.63
C SER A 285 -15.47 19.18 8.99
N ILE A 286 -16.09 19.83 8.00
CA ILE A 286 -17.24 19.24 7.30
C ILE A 286 -16.75 18.47 6.08
N PRO A 287 -17.01 17.16 5.99
CA PRO A 287 -16.75 16.41 4.77
C PRO A 287 -17.80 16.75 3.71
N VAL A 288 -17.36 17.04 2.48
CA VAL A 288 -18.28 17.27 1.35
C VAL A 288 -17.83 16.59 0.08
N GLN A 289 -18.78 16.00 -0.64
CA GLN A 289 -18.56 15.50 -2.00
C GLN A 289 -18.67 16.66 -2.99
N VAL A 290 -17.59 16.87 -3.73
CA VAL A 290 -17.42 17.94 -4.70
C VAL A 290 -17.55 17.37 -6.12
N ILE A 291 -18.27 18.09 -6.96
CA ILE A 291 -18.40 17.81 -8.39
C ILE A 291 -17.96 19.04 -9.18
N GLY A 292 -17.18 18.85 -10.25
CA GLY A 292 -16.80 19.94 -11.17
C GLY A 292 -15.31 20.05 -11.47
N LEU A 293 -14.51 19.09 -11.01
CA LEU A 293 -13.11 18.96 -11.38
C LEU A 293 -12.99 18.47 -12.83
N ASN A 294 -11.88 18.84 -13.47
CA ASN A 294 -11.55 18.40 -14.83
C ASN A 294 -11.15 16.91 -14.88
N ASN A 295 -10.41 16.44 -13.88
CA ASN A 295 -9.88 15.09 -13.72
C ASN A 295 -10.08 14.60 -12.29
N VAL A 296 -9.85 13.30 -12.06
CA VAL A 296 -9.91 12.69 -10.72
C VAL A 296 -8.60 13.00 -9.97
N PRO A 297 -8.63 13.70 -8.83
CA PRO A 297 -7.44 13.97 -8.01
C PRO A 297 -6.94 12.71 -7.29
N LEU A 298 -5.76 12.78 -6.69
CA LEU A 298 -5.25 11.70 -5.85
C LEU A 298 -5.83 11.80 -4.43
N ALA A 299 -6.01 10.64 -3.79
CA ALA A 299 -6.32 10.60 -2.36
C ALA A 299 -5.11 11.13 -1.56
N GLY A 300 -5.35 11.95 -0.55
CA GLY A 300 -4.31 12.63 0.23
C GLY A 300 -3.84 13.97 -0.35
N ASP A 301 -4.25 14.35 -1.57
CA ASP A 301 -3.88 15.66 -2.12
C ASP A 301 -4.49 16.79 -1.29
N GLU A 302 -3.69 17.85 -1.06
CA GLU A 302 -4.20 19.12 -0.55
C GLU A 302 -4.95 19.88 -1.65
N PHE A 303 -6.08 20.49 -1.29
CA PHE A 303 -6.79 21.44 -2.14
C PHE A 303 -6.74 22.84 -1.57
N LYS A 304 -6.77 23.82 -2.47
CA LYS A 304 -6.87 25.25 -2.14
C LYS A 304 -7.86 25.93 -3.08
N VAL A 305 -8.68 26.83 -2.53
CA VAL A 305 -9.48 27.76 -3.33
C VAL A 305 -8.58 28.87 -3.88
N VAL A 306 -8.82 29.23 -5.14
CA VAL A 306 -8.10 30.30 -5.84
C VAL A 306 -9.10 31.22 -6.53
N ASP A 307 -8.68 32.45 -6.82
CA ASP A 307 -9.59 33.49 -7.29
C ASP A 307 -9.98 33.32 -8.77
N SER A 308 -9.12 32.69 -9.58
CA SER A 308 -9.31 32.55 -11.02
C SER A 308 -9.02 31.14 -11.54
N PRO A 309 -9.81 30.62 -12.51
CA PRO A 309 -9.56 29.34 -13.16
C PRO A 309 -8.23 29.29 -13.92
N ASP A 310 -7.70 30.43 -14.35
CA ASP A 310 -6.42 30.46 -15.06
C ASP A 310 -5.25 30.21 -14.10
N ILE A 311 -5.30 30.81 -12.90
CA ILE A 311 -4.33 30.56 -11.81
C ILE A 311 -4.40 29.08 -11.39
N ALA A 312 -5.61 28.53 -11.26
CA ALA A 312 -5.81 27.12 -10.94
C ALA A 312 -5.14 26.20 -11.96
N ARG A 313 -5.32 26.51 -13.25
CA ARG A 313 -4.74 25.74 -14.37
C ARG A 313 -3.22 25.83 -14.38
N GLU A 314 -2.65 27.00 -14.14
CA GLU A 314 -1.20 27.19 -14.10
C GLU A 314 -0.56 26.40 -12.97
N ARG A 315 -1.09 26.53 -11.74
CA ARG A 315 -0.61 25.77 -10.57
C ARG A 315 -0.74 24.26 -10.75
N ALA A 316 -1.85 23.80 -11.30
CA ALA A 316 -2.05 22.37 -11.57
C ALA A 316 -1.07 21.83 -12.61
N LYS A 317 -0.76 22.60 -13.66
CA LYS A 317 0.23 22.22 -14.67
C LYS A 317 1.63 22.15 -14.09
N GLU A 318 2.02 23.14 -13.30
CA GLU A 318 3.32 23.16 -12.63
C GLU A 318 3.47 21.93 -11.72
N ARG A 319 2.44 21.65 -10.91
CA ARG A 319 2.41 20.45 -10.04
C ARG A 319 2.49 19.15 -10.84
N ALA A 320 1.79 19.06 -11.97
CA ALA A 320 1.82 17.88 -12.85
C ALA A 320 3.20 17.66 -13.49
N ILE A 321 3.92 18.73 -13.83
CA ILE A 321 5.30 18.63 -14.33
C ILE A 321 6.20 18.12 -13.20
N SER A 322 6.13 18.71 -12.01
CA SER A 322 6.93 18.26 -10.86
C SER A 322 6.70 16.79 -10.51
N LEU A 323 5.43 16.37 -10.41
CA LEU A 323 5.08 14.97 -10.13
C LEU A 323 5.53 14.02 -11.24
N ARG A 324 5.49 14.48 -12.49
CA ARG A 324 6.00 13.70 -13.63
C ARG A 324 7.51 13.52 -13.54
N ASP A 325 8.25 14.58 -13.24
CA ASP A 325 9.70 14.53 -13.11
C ASP A 325 10.12 13.64 -11.94
N GLU A 326 9.43 13.74 -10.80
CA GLU A 326 9.60 12.82 -9.66
C GLU A 326 9.34 11.36 -10.07
N ARG A 327 8.26 11.06 -10.81
CA ARG A 327 7.99 9.69 -11.31
C ARG A 327 9.07 9.19 -12.27
N ILE A 328 9.63 10.07 -13.10
CA ILE A 328 10.72 9.72 -14.02
C ILE A 328 11.99 9.42 -13.23
N LEU A 329 12.31 10.23 -12.21
CA LEU A 329 13.45 10.02 -11.32
C LEU A 329 13.31 8.75 -10.49
N ALA A 330 12.13 8.49 -9.91
CA ALA A 330 11.84 7.27 -9.16
C ALA A 330 11.97 6.02 -10.03
N LYS A 331 11.48 6.06 -11.28
CA LYS A 331 11.68 4.98 -12.26
C LYS A 331 13.12 4.85 -12.76
N ALA A 332 13.92 5.91 -12.69
CA ALA A 332 15.34 5.85 -12.99
C ALA A 332 16.15 5.22 -11.83
N GLY A 333 15.64 5.30 -10.59
CA GLY A 333 16.17 4.59 -9.42
C GLY A 333 15.73 3.11 -9.36
N ASP A 334 14.48 2.82 -9.69
CA ASP A 334 13.87 1.47 -9.65
C ASP A 334 14.17 0.62 -10.90
N GLY A 335 15.44 0.61 -11.30
CA GLY A 335 15.91 -0.13 -12.46
C GLY A 335 16.23 0.77 -13.64
N LYS A 336 17.46 1.30 -13.62
CA LYS A 336 18.25 1.25 -14.85
C LYS A 336 18.25 -0.21 -15.32
N ILE A 337 17.32 -0.52 -16.21
CA ILE A 337 17.49 -1.61 -17.17
C ILE A 337 18.67 -1.16 -18.03
N THR A 338 19.87 -1.36 -17.53
CA THR A 338 21.07 -1.28 -18.34
C THR A 338 20.92 -2.34 -19.44
N LEU A 339 21.54 -2.12 -20.59
CA LEU A 339 21.67 -3.17 -21.61
C LEU A 339 22.23 -4.47 -20.99
N SER A 340 23.02 -4.37 -19.92
CA SER A 340 23.45 -5.52 -19.12
C SER A 340 22.33 -6.17 -18.31
N SER A 341 21.44 -5.43 -17.63
CA SER A 341 20.30 -6.00 -16.89
C SER A 341 19.25 -6.62 -17.82
N PHE A 342 18.98 -6.00 -18.97
CA PHE A 342 18.11 -6.58 -20.01
C PHE A 342 18.73 -7.84 -20.63
N ALA A 343 20.03 -7.80 -20.94
CA ALA A 343 20.75 -8.98 -21.41
C ALA A 343 20.78 -10.08 -20.34
N SER A 344 20.93 -9.73 -19.05
CA SER A 344 20.87 -10.68 -17.92
C SER A 344 19.49 -11.32 -17.81
N ALA A 345 18.41 -10.54 -17.83
CA ALA A 345 17.05 -11.08 -17.77
C ALA A 345 16.74 -12.00 -18.97
N VAL A 346 17.20 -11.63 -20.16
CA VAL A 346 17.02 -12.41 -21.40
C VAL A 346 17.94 -13.64 -21.47
N THR A 347 19.13 -13.59 -20.87
CA THR A 347 20.07 -14.74 -20.83
C THR A 347 19.79 -15.68 -19.67
N THR A 348 19.39 -15.19 -18.50
CA THR A 348 18.93 -16.02 -17.38
C THR A 348 17.65 -16.77 -17.79
N GLY A 349 16.66 -16.09 -18.39
CA GLY A 349 15.46 -16.76 -18.91
C GLY A 349 15.74 -17.85 -19.97
N LYS A 350 16.85 -17.77 -20.71
CA LYS A 350 17.22 -18.79 -21.71
C LYS A 350 18.21 -19.85 -21.22
N ASN A 351 19.01 -19.58 -20.18
CA ASN A 351 20.07 -20.49 -19.74
C ASN A 351 19.67 -21.35 -18.52
N SER A 352 18.62 -20.99 -17.77
CA SER A 352 18.13 -21.80 -16.63
C SER A 352 16.86 -22.61 -16.89
N GLY A 353 16.28 -22.58 -18.10
CA GLY A 353 15.03 -23.31 -18.39
C GLY A 353 13.82 -22.84 -17.57
N LEU A 354 13.90 -21.64 -16.98
CA LEU A 354 12.81 -20.99 -16.26
C LEU A 354 12.31 -19.87 -17.16
N ASP A 355 11.24 -20.14 -17.89
CA ASP A 355 10.50 -19.12 -18.62
C ASP A 355 9.87 -18.17 -17.60
N LEU A 356 10.45 -16.97 -17.44
CA LEU A 356 9.84 -15.93 -16.62
C LEU A 356 8.58 -15.43 -17.33
N HIS A 357 7.43 -15.95 -16.92
CA HIS A 357 6.15 -15.54 -17.48
C HIS A 357 5.81 -14.13 -17.02
N GLN A 358 5.33 -13.29 -17.94
CA GLN A 358 4.88 -11.94 -17.65
C GLN A 358 3.37 -11.89 -17.85
N LEU A 359 2.64 -11.52 -16.79
CA LEU A 359 1.21 -11.29 -16.86
C LEU A 359 0.92 -9.79 -16.95
N ASN A 360 0.44 -9.36 -18.11
CA ASN A 360 0.05 -7.98 -18.34
C ASN A 360 -1.37 -7.74 -17.81
N ILE A 361 -1.52 -6.69 -17.01
CA ILE A 361 -2.76 -6.39 -16.30
C ILE A 361 -3.19 -4.95 -16.57
N ILE A 362 -4.46 -4.78 -16.91
CA ILE A 362 -5.15 -3.49 -16.90
C ILE A 362 -6.14 -3.50 -15.74
N MET A 363 -6.03 -2.53 -14.85
CA MET A 363 -6.87 -2.42 -13.65
C MET A 363 -7.79 -1.21 -13.76
N LYS A 364 -9.08 -1.46 -13.53
CA LYS A 364 -10.13 -0.45 -13.43
C LYS A 364 -10.80 -0.56 -12.07
N VAL A 365 -10.91 0.56 -11.37
CA VAL A 365 -11.51 0.60 -10.04
C VAL A 365 -12.54 1.72 -9.95
N ASP A 366 -13.43 1.67 -8.97
CA ASP A 366 -14.38 2.74 -8.67
C ASP A 366 -13.71 3.95 -8.02
N LEU A 367 -12.89 3.70 -6.99
CA LEU A 367 -12.24 4.70 -6.14
C LEU A 367 -10.72 4.61 -6.24
N GLN A 368 -10.05 5.77 -6.24
CA GLN A 368 -8.59 5.85 -6.39
C GLN A 368 -7.84 5.08 -5.29
N GLY A 369 -8.32 5.12 -4.04
CA GLY A 369 -7.70 4.42 -2.91
C GLY A 369 -7.67 2.89 -3.08
N SER A 370 -8.62 2.33 -3.83
CA SER A 370 -8.68 0.90 -4.11
C SER A 370 -7.55 0.44 -5.03
N ILE A 371 -6.99 1.30 -5.88
CA ILE A 371 -5.82 0.96 -6.73
C ILE A 371 -4.63 0.57 -5.86
N GLU A 372 -4.31 1.41 -4.86
CA GLU A 372 -3.16 1.19 -3.99
C GLU A 372 -3.37 -0.03 -3.09
N ALA A 373 -4.57 -0.17 -2.52
CA ALA A 373 -4.93 -1.30 -1.69
C ALA A 373 -4.81 -2.63 -2.45
N VAL A 374 -5.35 -2.70 -3.68
CA VAL A 374 -5.27 -3.90 -4.51
C VAL A 374 -3.84 -4.17 -4.95
N LYS A 375 -3.08 -3.14 -5.35
CA LYS A 375 -1.68 -3.27 -5.76
C LYS A 375 -0.82 -3.84 -4.63
N GLN A 376 -0.95 -3.32 -3.41
CA GLN A 376 -0.23 -3.84 -2.25
C GLN A 376 -0.63 -5.27 -1.92
N ALA A 377 -1.92 -5.62 -2.05
CA ALA A 377 -2.37 -6.99 -1.83
C ALA A 377 -1.75 -7.96 -2.84
N LEU A 378 -1.66 -7.55 -4.12
CA LEU A 378 -1.05 -8.35 -5.18
C LEU A 378 0.48 -8.48 -5.06
N GLN A 379 1.15 -7.50 -4.47
CA GLN A 379 2.58 -7.58 -4.19
C GLN A 379 2.93 -8.64 -3.13
N LYS A 380 1.97 -9.04 -2.28
CA LYS A 380 2.18 -10.12 -1.30
C LYS A 380 2.17 -11.52 -1.92
N LEU A 381 1.73 -11.65 -3.17
CA LEU A 381 1.78 -12.93 -3.88
C LEU A 381 3.23 -13.25 -4.28
N PRO A 382 3.68 -14.51 -4.20
CA PRO A 382 5.02 -14.90 -4.63
C PRO A 382 5.17 -14.70 -6.15
N GLN A 383 6.18 -13.96 -6.59
CA GLN A 383 6.40 -13.58 -7.99
C GLN A 383 7.68 -14.19 -8.60
N ASP A 384 8.16 -15.30 -8.05
CA ASP A 384 9.45 -15.90 -8.44
C ASP A 384 9.47 -16.33 -9.91
N ASN A 385 8.36 -16.89 -10.40
CA ASN A 385 8.23 -17.44 -11.77
C ASN A 385 7.29 -16.61 -12.67
N VAL A 386 6.35 -15.85 -12.08
CA VAL A 386 5.37 -15.05 -12.81
C VAL A 386 5.42 -13.61 -12.31
N THR A 387 5.76 -12.68 -13.20
CA THR A 387 5.85 -11.25 -12.89
C THR A 387 4.58 -10.52 -13.32
N LEU A 388 4.03 -9.72 -12.41
CA LEU A 388 2.80 -8.96 -12.66
C LEU A 388 3.14 -7.56 -13.17
N LYS A 389 2.69 -7.22 -14.38
CA LYS A 389 2.93 -5.91 -15.00
C LYS A 389 1.64 -5.13 -15.17
N PHE A 390 1.47 -4.09 -14.37
CA PHE A 390 0.34 -3.17 -14.51
C PHE A 390 0.59 -2.16 -15.63
N ILE A 391 -0.14 -2.29 -16.74
CA ILE A 391 -0.02 -1.41 -17.91
C ILE A 391 -0.79 -0.11 -17.70
N LEU A 392 -2.01 -0.25 -17.17
CA LEU A 392 -2.90 0.87 -16.89
C LEU A 392 -3.61 0.61 -15.57
N GLN A 393 -3.66 1.65 -14.74
CA GLN A 393 -4.42 1.70 -13.50
C GLN A 393 -5.22 2.99 -13.56
N ALA A 394 -6.55 2.88 -13.62
CA ALA A 394 -7.41 4.04 -13.78
C ALA A 394 -8.73 3.85 -13.01
N THR A 395 -9.31 4.97 -12.60
CA THR A 395 -10.66 5.02 -12.04
C THR A 395 -11.73 5.06 -13.14
N GLY A 396 -12.88 4.46 -12.83
CA GLY A 396 -14.04 4.40 -13.71
C GLY A 396 -14.23 3.04 -14.40
N ASP A 397 -15.41 2.91 -14.99
CA ASP A 397 -15.86 1.68 -15.65
C ASP A 397 -15.04 1.33 -16.91
N VAL A 398 -15.06 0.05 -17.29
CA VAL A 398 -14.32 -0.45 -18.45
C VAL A 398 -14.91 0.11 -19.74
N SER A 399 -14.05 0.71 -20.56
CA SER A 399 -14.37 1.32 -21.86
C SER A 399 -13.86 0.48 -23.04
N THR A 400 -14.29 0.82 -24.25
CA THR A 400 -13.81 0.17 -25.48
C THR A 400 -12.32 0.41 -25.72
N SER A 401 -11.80 1.59 -25.37
CA SER A 401 -10.37 1.90 -25.47
C SER A 401 -9.52 1.03 -24.55
N ASP A 402 -10.05 0.61 -23.40
CA ASP A 402 -9.34 -0.31 -22.50
C ASP A 402 -9.23 -1.70 -23.12
N VAL A 403 -10.27 -2.15 -23.83
CA VAL A 403 -10.25 -3.41 -24.59
C VAL A 403 -9.24 -3.34 -25.73
N ASP A 404 -9.19 -2.24 -26.48
CA ASP A 404 -8.21 -2.08 -27.55
C ASP A 404 -6.76 -2.07 -27.03
N LEU A 405 -6.53 -1.42 -25.88
CA LEU A 405 -5.24 -1.46 -25.20
C LEU A 405 -4.90 -2.90 -24.77
N ALA A 406 -5.86 -3.62 -24.20
CA ALA A 406 -5.69 -5.00 -23.77
C ALA A 406 -5.30 -5.93 -24.91
N VAL A 407 -5.91 -5.78 -26.09
CA VAL A 407 -5.54 -6.54 -27.30
C VAL A 407 -4.11 -6.25 -27.71
N ALA A 408 -3.73 -4.97 -27.77
CA ALA A 408 -2.38 -4.56 -28.20
C ALA A 408 -1.30 -5.08 -27.24
N SER A 409 -1.57 -5.10 -25.95
CA SER A 409 -0.62 -5.55 -24.93
C SER A 409 -0.78 -6.99 -24.48
N LYS A 410 -1.75 -7.74 -25.03
CA LYS A 410 -2.16 -9.07 -24.54
C LYS A 410 -2.37 -9.08 -23.01
N ALA A 411 -3.16 -8.11 -22.52
CA ALA A 411 -3.43 -7.94 -21.10
C ALA A 411 -4.82 -8.46 -20.71
N ILE A 412 -4.95 -8.90 -19.47
CA ILE A 412 -6.24 -9.20 -18.83
C ILE A 412 -6.77 -7.93 -18.18
N ILE A 413 -8.09 -7.70 -18.28
CA ILE A 413 -8.74 -6.55 -17.64
C ILE A 413 -9.37 -6.99 -16.32
N PHE A 414 -8.93 -6.39 -15.22
CA PHE A 414 -9.54 -6.53 -13.90
C PHE A 414 -10.34 -5.29 -13.53
N GLY A 415 -11.60 -5.50 -13.18
CA GLY A 415 -12.49 -4.49 -12.65
C GLY A 415 -12.75 -4.72 -11.15
N PHE A 416 -12.47 -3.74 -10.31
CA PHE A 416 -12.81 -3.78 -8.88
C PHE A 416 -13.95 -2.80 -8.59
N SER A 417 -15.10 -3.31 -8.16
CA SER A 417 -16.32 -2.52 -7.88
C SER A 417 -16.83 -1.67 -9.05
N VAL A 418 -16.41 -1.99 -10.28
CA VAL A 418 -16.84 -1.33 -11.52
C VAL A 418 -17.89 -2.13 -12.29
N LYS A 419 -18.57 -1.47 -13.22
CA LYS A 419 -19.53 -2.11 -14.13
C LYS A 419 -18.99 -2.14 -15.55
N VAL A 420 -19.41 -3.17 -16.29
CA VAL A 420 -19.09 -3.32 -17.71
C VAL A 420 -20.38 -3.30 -18.50
N SER A 421 -20.46 -2.45 -19.52
CA SER A 421 -21.64 -2.40 -20.39
C SER A 421 -21.70 -3.64 -21.28
N GLY A 422 -22.91 -4.09 -21.62
CA GLY A 422 -23.09 -5.29 -22.46
C GLY A 422 -22.39 -5.18 -23.82
N SER A 423 -22.39 -3.98 -24.42
CA SER A 423 -21.68 -3.70 -25.68
C SER A 423 -20.16 -3.86 -25.56
N VAL A 424 -19.56 -3.42 -24.45
CA VAL A 424 -18.11 -3.58 -24.20
C VAL A 424 -17.77 -5.05 -23.97
N LYS A 425 -18.64 -5.80 -23.26
CA LYS A 425 -18.43 -7.22 -23.02
C LYS A 425 -18.42 -8.02 -24.34
N SER A 426 -19.43 -7.83 -25.19
CA SER A 426 -19.47 -8.49 -26.50
C SER A 426 -18.30 -8.09 -27.40
N TYR A 427 -17.84 -6.84 -27.30
CA TYR A 427 -16.66 -6.38 -28.03
C TYR A 427 -15.37 -7.06 -27.56
N ALA A 428 -15.22 -7.26 -26.24
CA ALA A 428 -14.10 -7.97 -25.67
C ALA A 428 -14.11 -9.47 -26.03
N ASP A 429 -15.26 -10.12 -25.96
CA ASP A 429 -15.43 -11.53 -26.35
C ASP A 429 -15.04 -11.74 -27.82
N ASN A 430 -15.48 -10.84 -28.71
CA ASN A 430 -15.13 -10.89 -30.14
C ASN A 430 -13.63 -10.71 -30.42
N LYS A 431 -12.93 -9.95 -29.56
CA LYS A 431 -11.49 -9.73 -29.67
C LYS A 431 -10.65 -10.70 -28.82
N GLY A 432 -11.29 -11.63 -28.10
CA GLY A 432 -10.62 -12.59 -27.23
C GLY A 432 -9.94 -11.96 -26.02
N VAL A 433 -10.46 -10.84 -25.50
CA VAL A 433 -9.96 -10.21 -24.27
C VAL A 433 -10.79 -10.66 -23.08
N GLU A 434 -10.13 -11.17 -22.05
CA GLU A 434 -10.77 -11.57 -20.81
C GLU A 434 -11.00 -10.37 -19.88
N ILE A 435 -12.24 -10.22 -19.41
CA ILE A 435 -12.64 -9.20 -18.43
C ILE A 435 -13.20 -9.91 -17.20
N ARG A 436 -12.58 -9.69 -16.04
CA ARG A 436 -13.07 -10.18 -14.74
C ARG A 436 -13.42 -9.04 -13.82
N ILE A 437 -14.57 -9.13 -13.16
CA ILE A 437 -15.10 -8.10 -12.26
C ILE A 437 -15.22 -8.69 -10.86
N TYR A 438 -14.69 -7.99 -9.88
CA TYR A 438 -14.67 -8.38 -8.49
C TYR A 438 -15.35 -7.31 -7.63
N LYS A 439 -15.98 -7.77 -6.54
CA LYS A 439 -16.50 -6.89 -5.48
C LYS A 439 -15.76 -7.09 -4.16
N VAL A 440 -14.95 -8.16 -4.05
CA VAL A 440 -14.22 -8.53 -2.85
C VAL A 440 -12.77 -8.78 -3.24
N ILE A 441 -11.83 -8.25 -2.46
CA ILE A 441 -10.39 -8.31 -2.77
C ILE A 441 -9.90 -9.77 -2.77
N TYR A 442 -10.42 -10.63 -1.89
CA TYR A 442 -10.00 -12.04 -1.80
C TYR A 442 -10.32 -12.84 -3.06
N ASP A 443 -11.51 -12.66 -3.64
CA ASP A 443 -11.90 -13.32 -4.89
C ASP A 443 -10.92 -12.96 -6.03
N LEU A 444 -10.45 -11.70 -6.07
CA LEU A 444 -9.44 -11.26 -7.02
C LEU A 444 -8.09 -11.95 -6.76
N LEU A 445 -7.66 -12.04 -5.50
CA LEU A 445 -6.39 -12.68 -5.13
C LEU A 445 -6.37 -14.17 -5.49
N ASP A 446 -7.46 -14.88 -5.23
CA ASP A 446 -7.56 -16.31 -5.49
C ASP A 446 -7.57 -16.61 -6.99
N ASP A 447 -8.34 -15.84 -7.77
CA ASP A 447 -8.31 -15.94 -9.24
C ASP A 447 -6.94 -15.58 -9.82
N MET A 448 -6.25 -14.59 -9.26
CA MET A 448 -4.90 -14.23 -9.66
C MET A 448 -3.90 -15.35 -9.37
N ARG A 449 -4.00 -16.02 -8.22
CA ARG A 449 -3.19 -17.22 -7.92
C ARG A 449 -3.46 -18.33 -8.92
N ALA A 450 -4.73 -18.64 -9.21
CA ALA A 450 -5.09 -19.66 -10.18
C ALA A 450 -4.56 -19.34 -11.59
N ALA A 451 -4.60 -18.06 -11.99
CA ALA A 451 -4.03 -17.61 -13.26
C ALA A 451 -2.50 -17.73 -13.30
N MET A 452 -1.81 -17.44 -12.18
CA MET A 452 -0.37 -17.61 -12.06
C MET A 452 0.02 -19.10 -12.10
N GLU A 453 -0.71 -19.96 -11.39
CA GLU A 453 -0.50 -21.41 -11.39
C GLU A 453 -0.71 -22.03 -12.77
N GLY A 454 -1.73 -21.57 -13.51
CA GLY A 454 -1.99 -22.04 -14.88
C GLY A 454 -0.91 -21.67 -15.90
N LEU A 455 -0.05 -20.70 -15.57
CA LEU A 455 1.11 -20.32 -16.39
C LEU A 455 2.38 -21.06 -15.97
N LEU A 456 2.39 -21.82 -14.88
CA LEU A 456 3.56 -22.56 -14.46
C LEU A 456 3.70 -23.85 -15.27
N ASP A 457 4.92 -24.11 -15.73
CA ASP A 457 5.24 -25.38 -16.36
C ASP A 457 5.11 -26.53 -15.35
N PRO A 458 4.55 -27.68 -15.77
CA PRO A 458 4.46 -28.85 -14.91
C PRO A 458 5.87 -29.34 -14.55
N VAL A 459 6.11 -29.57 -13.26
CA VAL A 459 7.37 -30.13 -12.79
C VAL A 459 7.42 -31.61 -13.17
N GLU A 460 8.35 -31.97 -14.06
CA GLU A 460 8.61 -33.37 -14.39
C GLU A 460 9.39 -34.05 -13.26
N ASP A 461 8.74 -34.97 -12.54
CA ASP A 461 9.41 -35.80 -11.53
C ASP A 461 9.93 -37.10 -12.16
N GLN A 462 11.23 -37.37 -11.98
CA GLN A 462 11.85 -38.60 -12.47
C GLN A 462 11.72 -39.70 -11.44
N VAL A 463 10.65 -40.49 -11.54
CA VAL A 463 10.45 -41.65 -10.68
C VAL A 463 11.31 -42.83 -11.16
N PRO A 464 12.22 -43.38 -10.33
CA PRO A 464 13.00 -44.56 -10.70
C PRO A 464 12.10 -45.79 -10.78
N ILE A 465 11.97 -46.38 -11.98
CA ILE A 465 11.09 -47.53 -12.25
C ILE A 465 11.77 -48.86 -11.91
N GLY A 466 13.10 -48.91 -12.00
CA GLY A 466 13.90 -50.09 -11.70
C GLY A 466 15.40 -49.86 -11.91
N SER A 467 16.20 -50.81 -11.45
CA SER A 467 17.65 -50.84 -11.58
C SER A 467 18.08 -52.16 -12.20
N ALA A 468 19.11 -52.13 -13.04
CA ALA A 468 19.65 -53.31 -13.68
C ALA A 468 21.17 -53.22 -13.81
N ASP A 469 21.84 -54.32 -13.50
CA ASP A 469 23.29 -54.43 -13.61
C ASP A 469 23.67 -55.07 -14.95
N VAL A 470 24.57 -54.39 -15.68
CA VAL A 470 25.12 -54.92 -16.93
C VAL A 470 26.10 -56.05 -16.60
N ARG A 471 25.82 -57.27 -17.08
CA ARG A 471 26.68 -58.44 -16.86
C ARG A 471 27.57 -58.78 -18.05
N ALA A 472 27.05 -58.60 -19.25
CA ALA A 472 27.78 -58.88 -20.48
C ALA A 472 27.41 -57.86 -21.55
N VAL A 473 28.32 -57.59 -22.48
CA VAL A 473 28.05 -56.74 -23.64
C VAL A 473 28.40 -57.53 -24.89
N PHE A 474 27.45 -57.61 -25.81
CA PHE A 474 27.55 -58.33 -27.07
C PHE A 474 27.56 -57.33 -28.22
N ARG A 475 28.20 -57.70 -29.32
CA ARG A 475 28.19 -56.91 -30.54
C ARG A 475 27.16 -57.51 -31.51
N SER A 476 26.22 -56.71 -32.00
CA SER A 476 25.20 -57.16 -32.93
C SER A 476 24.96 -56.12 -34.01
N GLY A 477 25.18 -56.49 -35.27
CA GLY A 477 25.11 -55.56 -36.41
C GLY A 477 26.04 -54.36 -36.25
N SER A 478 25.48 -53.15 -36.39
CA SER A 478 26.19 -51.87 -36.21
C SER A 478 26.20 -51.37 -34.75
N GLY A 479 25.60 -52.09 -33.80
CA GLY A 479 25.43 -51.66 -32.41
C GLY A 479 26.00 -52.61 -31.36
N TRP A 480 25.87 -52.20 -30.10
CA TRP A 480 26.23 -52.99 -28.92
C TRP A 480 24.96 -53.31 -28.13
N ILE A 481 24.83 -54.55 -27.66
CA ILE A 481 23.72 -55.03 -26.83
C ILE A 481 24.26 -55.30 -25.43
N ALA A 482 23.70 -54.64 -24.42
CA ALA A 482 24.02 -54.91 -23.03
C ALA A 482 23.08 -55.99 -22.47
N GLY A 483 23.63 -57.14 -22.09
CA GLY A 483 22.95 -58.16 -21.31
C GLY A 483 22.88 -57.75 -19.85
N CYS A 484 21.70 -57.28 -19.42
CA CYS A 484 21.47 -56.78 -18.08
C CYS A 484 20.68 -57.78 -17.23
N MET A 485 20.92 -57.78 -15.92
CA MET A 485 20.06 -58.43 -14.94
C MET A 485 19.38 -57.38 -14.08
N VAL A 486 18.05 -57.39 -14.06
CA VAL A 486 17.26 -56.48 -13.22
C VAL A 486 17.48 -56.86 -11.76
N THR A 487 17.91 -55.89 -10.95
CA THR A 487 18.15 -56.05 -9.51
C THR A 487 16.93 -55.60 -8.72
N GLU A 488 16.30 -54.50 -9.12
CA GLU A 488 15.13 -53.93 -8.47
C GLU A 488 14.12 -53.42 -9.51
N GLY A 489 12.83 -53.56 -9.20
CA GLY A 489 11.75 -53.04 -10.04
C GLY A 489 11.61 -53.76 -11.39
N LYS A 490 11.26 -53.00 -12.42
CA LYS A 490 11.05 -53.51 -13.79
C LYS A 490 11.64 -52.56 -14.81
N VAL A 491 12.04 -53.10 -15.97
CA VAL A 491 12.57 -52.34 -17.09
C VAL A 491 11.58 -52.46 -18.26
N THR A 492 11.11 -51.34 -18.79
CA THR A 492 10.11 -51.27 -19.88
C THR A 492 10.71 -50.67 -21.14
N GLN A 493 10.09 -50.85 -22.30
CA GLN A 493 10.47 -50.09 -23.51
C GLN A 493 10.14 -48.59 -23.32
N ASP A 494 10.87 -47.72 -24.03
CA ASP A 494 10.70 -46.26 -24.06
C ASP A 494 10.97 -45.48 -22.76
N CYS A 495 11.57 -46.10 -21.73
CA CYS A 495 12.02 -45.38 -20.54
C CYS A 495 13.43 -44.78 -20.72
N GLY A 496 13.64 -43.60 -20.13
CA GLY A 496 14.96 -42.98 -20.00
C GLY A 496 15.84 -43.77 -19.02
N VAL A 497 17.05 -44.10 -19.44
CA VAL A 497 18.02 -44.89 -18.68
C VAL A 497 19.21 -44.03 -18.31
N ARG A 498 19.58 -44.07 -17.04
CA ARG A 498 20.78 -43.44 -16.51
C ARG A 498 21.84 -44.52 -16.26
N ILE A 499 22.86 -44.57 -17.11
CA ILE A 499 23.95 -45.54 -16.98
C ILE A 499 25.00 -45.00 -16.01
N GLN A 500 25.25 -45.73 -14.93
CA GLN A 500 26.24 -45.38 -13.92
C GLN A 500 27.42 -46.35 -13.94
N ARG A 501 28.64 -45.83 -13.78
CA ARG A 501 29.86 -46.62 -13.63
C ARG A 501 30.65 -46.09 -12.43
N LYS A 502 30.92 -46.96 -11.44
CA LYS A 502 31.62 -46.59 -10.19
C LYS A 502 31.00 -45.36 -9.49
N GLY A 503 29.66 -45.31 -9.45
CA GLY A 503 28.91 -44.22 -8.80
C GLY A 503 28.85 -42.90 -9.57
N LYS A 504 29.41 -42.82 -10.79
CA LYS A 504 29.29 -41.65 -11.66
C LYS A 504 28.39 -41.95 -12.86
N THR A 505 27.47 -41.05 -13.17
CA THR A 505 26.65 -41.11 -14.39
C THR A 505 27.54 -40.94 -15.60
N VAL A 506 27.53 -41.92 -16.49
CA VAL A 506 28.35 -41.93 -17.72
C VAL A 506 27.52 -41.48 -18.91
N LEU A 507 26.24 -41.87 -18.96
CA LEU A 507 25.40 -41.66 -20.13
C LEU A 507 23.91 -41.64 -19.75
N LEU A 508 23.15 -40.76 -20.40
CA LEU A 508 21.68 -40.75 -20.42
C LEU A 508 21.24 -41.17 -21.82
N ALA A 509 20.39 -42.19 -21.92
CA ALA A 509 19.86 -42.69 -23.18
C ALA A 509 18.43 -43.18 -23.02
N PHE A 510 17.74 -43.44 -24.12
CA PHE A 510 16.46 -44.14 -24.13
C PHE A 510 16.67 -45.62 -24.38
N LEU A 511 15.93 -46.47 -23.65
CA LEU A 511 15.99 -47.91 -23.83
C LEU A 511 15.20 -48.31 -25.09
N ILE A 512 15.87 -48.96 -26.02
CA ILE A 512 15.25 -49.63 -27.16
C ILE A 512 15.54 -51.12 -26.97
N LEU A 513 14.52 -51.90 -26.57
CA LEU A 513 14.64 -53.36 -26.35
C LEU A 513 14.47 -54.15 -27.64
#